data_AF-A0A3C0T7H1-F1
#
_entry.id   AF-A0A3C0T7H1-F1
#
_cell.length_a   1.000
_cell.length_b   1.000
_cell.length_c   1.000
_cell.angle_alpha   90.00
_cell.angle_beta   90.00
_cell.angle_gamma   90.00
#
_symmetry.space_group_name_H-M   'P 1'
#
loop_
_entity.id
_entity.type
_entity.pdbx_description
1 polymer ?
#
loop_
_entity_poly.entity_id
_entity_poly.type
_entity_poly.pdbx_seq_one_letter_code
_entity_poly.pdbx_strand_id
1 'polypeptide(L)'
;MSVELLDTTRFLGFRVRRQIAGKTYQEYFSLKKDGKRLRGAARAKVKAAAEKRDAALERKQSKAKSEAAKTATFGKNGKVRGILFRMKTEKSGTRTPVFQIGIMSARAGKIVNTTVSINLHGLRGAWQKAVDFYVSHKRISKTSKTYKKLLQLQPTKAQLKEMKCRRRRR
;
A
#
# COMPACT_ATOMS: atom_id res chain seq x y z
N MET A 1 11.14 -9.34 -15.07
CA MET A 1 10.48 -10.30 -15.98
C MET A 1 10.40 -11.64 -15.30
N SER A 2 9.26 -12.31 -15.34
CA SER A 2 9.03 -13.58 -14.61
C SER A 2 8.90 -14.81 -15.52
N VAL A 3 9.34 -14.67 -16.77
CA VAL A 3 9.40 -15.74 -17.76
C VAL A 3 10.74 -16.45 -17.63
N GLU A 4 10.71 -17.75 -17.38
CA GLU A 4 11.89 -18.58 -17.19
C GLU A 4 11.91 -19.69 -18.23
N LEU A 5 13.05 -19.89 -18.89
CA LEU A 5 13.24 -21.04 -19.76
C LEU A 5 13.59 -22.24 -18.91
N LEU A 6 12.72 -23.25 -18.90
CA LEU A 6 13.01 -24.55 -18.31
C LEU A 6 13.53 -25.46 -19.42
N ASP A 7 14.76 -25.93 -19.26
CA ASP A 7 15.38 -26.96 -20.09
C ASP A 7 15.80 -28.12 -19.19
N THR A 8 14.82 -28.95 -18.85
CA THR A 8 15.04 -30.14 -18.03
C THR A 8 14.61 -31.38 -18.81
N THR A 9 15.08 -32.55 -18.39
CA THR A 9 14.64 -33.84 -18.96
C THR A 9 13.13 -34.00 -18.92
N ARG A 10 12.48 -33.48 -17.87
CA ARG A 10 11.03 -33.55 -17.65
C ARG A 10 10.23 -32.51 -18.44
N PHE A 11 10.78 -31.32 -18.70
CA PHE A 11 10.07 -30.26 -19.39
C PHE A 11 11.03 -29.31 -20.11
N LEU A 12 10.73 -29.05 -21.39
CA LEU A 12 11.39 -28.05 -22.22
C LEU A 12 10.37 -26.99 -22.65
N GLY A 13 10.48 -25.78 -22.12
CA GLY A 13 9.52 -24.72 -22.39
C GLY A 13 9.70 -23.48 -21.55
N PHE A 14 8.84 -22.47 -21.75
CA PHE A 14 8.81 -21.29 -20.90
C PHE A 14 7.84 -21.49 -19.73
N ARG A 15 8.24 -21.09 -18.53
CA ARG A 15 7.38 -20.99 -17.36
C ARG A 15 7.14 -19.52 -17.05
N VAL A 16 5.88 -19.15 -16.88
CA VAL A 16 5.47 -17.84 -16.38
C VAL A 16 4.97 -18.02 -14.96
N ARG A 17 5.59 -17.36 -13.98
CA ARG A 17 5.19 -17.47 -12.57
C ARG A 17 5.06 -16.10 -11.92
N ARG A 18 3.90 -15.79 -11.34
CA ARG A 18 3.70 -14.59 -10.51
C ARG A 18 2.80 -14.89 -9.31
N GLN A 19 3.09 -14.26 -8.18
CA GLN A 19 2.17 -14.23 -7.04
C GLN A 19 1.32 -12.96 -7.06
N ILE A 20 0.00 -13.13 -6.98
CA ILE A 20 -0.98 -12.05 -7.05
C ILE A 20 -1.98 -12.27 -5.92
N ALA A 21 -2.06 -11.31 -4.99
CA ALA A 21 -3.00 -11.33 -3.86
C ALA A 21 -3.03 -12.66 -3.08
N GLY A 22 -1.87 -13.28 -2.85
CA GLY A 22 -1.74 -14.55 -2.13
C GLY A 22 -2.02 -15.80 -2.98
N LYS A 23 -2.40 -15.65 -4.25
CA LYS A 23 -2.56 -16.76 -5.20
C LYS A 23 -1.34 -16.88 -6.12
N THR A 24 -0.87 -18.11 -6.36
CA THR A 24 0.22 -18.39 -7.29
C THR A 24 -0.36 -18.65 -8.68
N TYR A 25 0.02 -17.83 -9.65
CA TYR A 25 -0.28 -18.03 -11.07
C TYR A 25 0.96 -18.63 -11.73
N GLN A 26 0.83 -19.85 -12.24
CA GLN A 26 1.92 -20.57 -12.86
C GLN A 26 1.42 -21.23 -14.14
N GLU A 27 2.02 -20.86 -15.27
CA GLU A 27 1.65 -21.34 -16.60
C GLU A 27 2.89 -21.84 -17.34
N TYR A 28 2.71 -22.91 -18.10
CA TYR A 28 3.78 -23.58 -18.84
C TYR A 28 3.49 -23.52 -20.33
N PHE A 29 4.50 -23.14 -21.10
CA PHE A 29 4.48 -23.02 -22.54
C PHE A 29 5.50 -23.99 -23.12
N SER A 30 5.04 -25.17 -23.53
CA SER A 30 5.91 -26.22 -24.09
C SER A 30 6.59 -25.75 -25.37
N LEU A 31 7.89 -26.04 -25.48
CA LEU A 31 8.68 -25.92 -26.71
C LEU A 31 8.85 -27.27 -27.42
N LYS A 32 8.07 -28.29 -27.03
CA LYS A 32 7.94 -29.55 -27.76
C LYS A 32 6.58 -29.61 -28.44
N LYS A 33 6.58 -29.97 -29.72
CA LYS A 33 5.38 -30.34 -30.49
C LYS A 33 5.67 -31.71 -31.13
N ASP A 34 4.79 -32.68 -30.91
CA ASP A 34 4.91 -34.05 -31.44
C ASP A 34 6.27 -34.71 -31.12
N GLY A 35 6.75 -34.55 -29.88
CA GLY A 35 8.03 -35.09 -29.42
C GLY A 35 9.28 -34.33 -29.91
N LYS A 36 9.15 -33.47 -30.92
CA LYS A 36 10.27 -32.71 -31.51
C LYS A 36 10.39 -31.32 -30.89
N ARG A 37 11.63 -30.83 -30.76
CA ARG A 37 11.93 -29.50 -30.23
C ARG A 37 11.60 -28.42 -31.26
N LEU A 38 10.81 -27.43 -30.87
CA LEU A 38 10.53 -26.24 -31.67
C LEU A 38 11.79 -25.37 -31.77
N ARG A 39 12.17 -24.99 -33.00
CA ARG A 39 13.30 -24.11 -33.29
C ARG A 39 12.85 -22.87 -34.06
N GLY A 40 13.70 -21.85 -34.10
CA GLY A 40 13.50 -20.62 -34.89
C GLY A 40 12.16 -19.92 -34.61
N ALA A 41 11.41 -19.63 -35.68
CA ALA A 41 10.16 -18.87 -35.62
C ALA A 41 9.09 -19.49 -34.70
N ALA A 42 9.01 -20.82 -34.62
CA ALA A 42 8.04 -21.49 -33.75
C ALA A 42 8.37 -21.27 -32.25
N ARG A 43 9.66 -21.31 -31.88
CA ARG A 43 10.12 -20.97 -30.52
C ARG A 43 9.84 -19.50 -30.19
N ALA A 44 10.08 -18.60 -31.15
CA ALA A 44 9.82 -17.17 -30.97
C ALA A 44 8.32 -16.88 -30.73
N LYS A 45 7.42 -17.55 -31.46
CA LYS A 45 5.96 -17.45 -31.23
C LYS A 45 5.57 -17.88 -29.81
N VAL A 46 6.09 -19.00 -29.34
CA VAL A 46 5.81 -19.50 -27.98
C VAL A 46 6.38 -18.56 -26.92
N LYS A 47 7.59 -18.00 -27.14
CA LYS A 47 8.19 -16.99 -26.26
C LYS A 47 7.31 -15.74 -26.18
N ALA A 48 6.86 -15.20 -27.31
CA ALA A 48 6.00 -14.02 -27.37
C ALA A 48 4.65 -14.27 -26.67
N ALA A 49 4.09 -15.48 -26.78
CA ALA A 49 2.88 -15.86 -26.04
C ALA A 49 3.10 -15.85 -24.53
N ALA A 50 4.23 -16.41 -24.07
CA ALA A 50 4.61 -16.41 -22.65
C ALA A 50 4.83 -14.98 -22.12
N GLU A 51 5.50 -14.11 -22.87
CA GLU A 51 5.72 -12.70 -22.52
C GLU A 51 4.42 -11.90 -22.49
N LYS A 52 3.53 -12.10 -23.48
CA LYS A 52 2.19 -11.49 -23.49
C LYS A 52 1.39 -11.90 -22.25
N ARG A 53 1.52 -13.16 -21.84
CA ARG A 53 0.87 -13.67 -20.64
C ARG A 53 1.46 -13.07 -19.37
N ASP A 54 2.79 -12.95 -19.28
CA ASP A 54 3.48 -12.30 -18.16
C ASP A 54 3.04 -10.84 -18.03
N ALA A 55 2.97 -10.09 -19.12
CA ALA A 55 2.49 -8.71 -19.15
C ALA A 55 1.03 -8.60 -18.67
N ALA A 56 0.17 -9.55 -19.03
CA ALA A 56 -1.20 -9.59 -18.53
C ALA A 56 -1.26 -9.87 -17.02
N LEU A 57 -0.44 -10.79 -16.52
CA LEU A 57 -0.33 -11.08 -15.08
C LEU A 57 0.28 -9.92 -14.31
N GLU A 58 1.24 -9.20 -14.88
CA GLU A 58 1.83 -7.99 -14.31
C GLU A 58 0.80 -6.90 -14.09
N ARG A 59 -0.05 -6.64 -15.10
CA ARG A 59 -1.15 -5.67 -14.98
C ARG A 59 -2.13 -6.05 -13.88
N LYS A 60 -2.43 -7.34 -13.71
CA LYS A 60 -3.26 -7.83 -12.60
C LYS A 60 -2.56 -7.63 -11.26
N GLN A 61 -1.25 -7.89 -11.20
CA GLN A 61 -0.44 -7.73 -10.00
C GLN A 61 -0.34 -6.26 -9.55
N SER A 62 -0.10 -5.33 -10.48
CA SER A 62 -0.02 -3.90 -10.17
C SER A 62 -1.37 -3.33 -9.73
N LYS A 63 -2.47 -3.75 -10.38
CA LYS A 63 -3.84 -3.42 -9.93
C LYS A 63 -4.10 -3.92 -8.51
N ALA A 64 -3.84 -5.19 -8.24
CA ALA A 64 -4.04 -5.78 -6.91
C ALA A 64 -3.18 -5.09 -5.83
N LYS A 65 -1.92 -4.75 -6.13
CA LYS A 65 -1.05 -3.96 -5.24
C LYS A 65 -1.63 -2.56 -4.98
N SER A 66 -2.17 -1.91 -6.01
CA SER A 66 -2.78 -0.57 -5.87
C SER A 66 -4.06 -0.61 -5.02
N GLU A 67 -4.88 -1.65 -5.19
CA GLU A 67 -6.12 -1.84 -4.43
C GLU A 67 -5.82 -2.19 -2.98
N ALA A 68 -4.86 -3.10 -2.75
CA ALA A 68 -4.37 -3.41 -1.41
C ALA A 68 -3.78 -2.17 -0.71
N ALA A 69 -3.08 -1.29 -1.43
CA ALA A 69 -2.60 -0.04 -0.86
C ALA A 69 -3.75 0.92 -0.48
N LYS A 70 -4.81 0.98 -1.29
CA LYS A 70 -6.01 1.78 -1.00
C LYS A 70 -6.78 1.24 0.20
N THR A 71 -6.99 -0.08 0.28
CA THR A 71 -7.69 -0.69 1.41
C THR A 71 -6.85 -0.64 2.69
N ALA A 72 -5.53 -0.81 2.61
CA ALA A 72 -4.63 -0.70 3.75
C ALA A 72 -4.58 0.72 4.36
N THR A 73 -5.04 1.74 3.65
CA THR A 73 -5.12 3.12 4.17
C THR A 73 -6.12 3.25 5.31
N PHE A 74 -7.22 2.49 5.28
CA PHE A 74 -8.28 2.55 6.27
C PHE A 74 -8.27 1.29 7.15
N GLY A 75 -8.16 1.46 8.45
CA GLY A 75 -8.32 0.36 9.41
C GLY A 75 -9.79 -0.03 9.59
N LYS A 76 -10.03 -1.24 10.12
CA LYS A 76 -11.37 -1.79 10.34
C LYS A 76 -12.26 -0.94 11.27
N ASN A 77 -11.66 -0.11 12.12
CA ASN A 77 -12.37 0.69 13.14
C ASN A 77 -12.57 2.16 12.71
N GLY A 78 -12.55 2.46 11.40
CA GLY A 78 -12.64 3.83 10.89
C GLY A 78 -11.39 4.69 11.17
N LYS A 79 -10.34 4.11 11.75
CA LYS A 79 -9.06 4.80 11.98
C LYS A 79 -8.20 4.77 10.73
N VAL A 80 -7.50 5.86 10.45
CA VAL A 80 -6.53 5.93 9.34
C VAL A 80 -5.24 5.21 9.75
N ARG A 81 -4.80 4.24 8.95
CA ARG A 81 -3.58 3.49 9.25
C ARG A 81 -2.36 4.40 9.06
N GLY A 82 -1.59 4.59 10.13
CA GLY A 82 -0.42 5.46 10.16
C GLY A 82 -0.66 6.86 10.73
N ILE A 83 -1.88 7.20 11.16
CA ILE A 83 -2.14 8.40 11.98
C ILE A 83 -2.69 7.94 13.32
N LEU A 84 -1.91 8.17 14.39
CA LEU A 84 -2.31 7.91 15.76
C LEU A 84 -2.68 9.21 16.46
N PHE A 85 -3.80 9.17 17.16
CA PHE A 85 -4.20 10.23 18.07
C PHE A 85 -3.75 9.85 19.49
N ARG A 86 -2.78 10.59 20.05
CA ARG A 86 -2.17 10.29 21.35
C ARG A 86 -1.93 11.55 22.17
N MET A 87 -1.74 11.37 23.47
CA MET A 87 -1.17 12.42 24.33
C MET A 87 0.34 12.29 24.33
N LYS A 88 1.05 13.39 24.08
CA LYS A 88 2.49 13.50 24.25
C LYS A 88 2.76 14.24 25.55
N THR A 89 3.69 13.74 26.35
CA THR A 89 4.24 14.50 27.48
C THR A 89 5.42 15.30 26.93
N GLU A 90 5.36 16.63 27.06
CA GLU A 90 6.46 17.51 26.71
C GLU A 90 7.51 17.55 27.83
N LYS A 91 8.70 18.09 27.55
CA LYS A 91 9.77 18.19 28.54
C LYS A 91 9.37 19.02 29.77
N SER A 92 8.44 19.95 29.61
CA SER A 92 7.81 20.75 30.67
C SER A 92 6.85 19.95 31.57
N GLY A 93 6.66 18.66 31.32
CA GLY A 93 5.65 17.83 32.01
C GLY A 93 4.23 18.06 31.53
N THR A 94 3.96 19.11 30.75
CA THR A 94 2.65 19.38 30.16
C THR A 94 2.30 18.31 29.14
N ARG A 95 1.08 17.78 29.23
CA ARG A 95 0.57 16.82 28.25
C ARG A 95 -0.25 17.49 27.18
N THR A 96 0.20 17.37 25.94
CA THR A 96 -0.47 17.94 24.79
C THR A 96 -1.08 16.84 23.91
N PRO A 97 -2.34 17.00 23.46
CA PRO A 97 -2.92 16.11 22.47
C PRO A 97 -2.24 16.33 21.11
N VAL A 98 -1.74 15.26 20.51
CA VAL A 98 -1.01 15.29 19.24
C VAL A 98 -1.51 14.24 18.26
N PHE A 99 -1.41 14.54 16.98
CA PHE A 99 -1.47 13.55 15.91
C PHE A 99 -0.06 13.11 15.57
N GLN A 100 0.26 11.85 15.84
CA GLN A 100 1.50 11.23 15.41
C GLN A 100 1.24 10.51 14.09
N ILE A 101 1.91 10.95 13.03
CA ILE A 101 1.94 10.29 11.74
C ILE A 101 3.19 9.43 11.66
N GLY A 102 3.04 8.16 11.29
CA GLY A 102 4.13 7.24 11.01
C GLY A 102 3.80 6.44 9.76
N ILE A 103 4.42 6.80 8.63
CA ILE A 103 4.06 6.24 7.32
C ILE A 103 5.29 5.87 6.50
N MET A 104 5.20 4.72 5.82
CA MET A 104 6.12 4.40 4.73
C MET A 104 5.85 5.35 3.57
N SER A 105 6.80 6.22 3.27
CA SER A 105 6.68 7.22 2.22
C SER A 105 6.99 6.63 0.85
N ALA A 106 6.06 6.78 -0.09
CA ALA A 106 6.30 6.46 -1.50
C ALA A 106 7.23 7.50 -2.17
N ARG A 107 7.38 8.70 -1.58
CA ARG A 107 8.28 9.75 -2.06
C ARG A 107 9.72 9.53 -1.59
N ALA A 108 9.91 9.23 -0.31
CA ALA A 108 11.23 9.13 0.31
C ALA A 108 11.77 7.70 0.43
N GLY A 109 10.96 6.67 0.14
CA GLY A 109 11.36 5.26 0.25
C GLY A 109 11.63 4.77 1.68
N LYS A 110 11.37 5.61 2.70
CA LYS A 110 11.62 5.32 4.12
C LYS A 110 10.41 5.62 4.99
N ILE A 111 10.42 5.11 6.22
CA ILE A 111 9.44 5.46 7.24
C ILE A 111 9.69 6.89 7.69
N VAL A 112 8.65 7.73 7.59
CA VAL A 112 8.69 9.12 8.02
C VAL A 112 7.72 9.30 9.18
N ASN A 113 8.22 9.92 10.25
CA ASN A 113 7.48 10.20 11.46
C ASN A 113 7.34 11.70 11.66
N THR A 114 6.12 12.17 11.89
CA THR A 114 5.81 13.59 12.14
C THR A 114 4.78 13.69 13.25
N THR A 115 4.87 14.72 14.09
CA THR A 115 3.86 15.00 15.12
C THR A 115 3.28 16.39 14.92
N VAL A 116 1.95 16.49 14.93
CA VAL A 116 1.23 17.76 14.83
C VAL A 116 0.45 17.99 16.12
N SER A 117 0.73 19.10 16.80
CA SER A 117 0.07 19.45 18.06
C SER A 117 -1.30 20.06 17.84
N ILE A 118 -2.31 19.57 18.58
CA ILE A 118 -3.69 20.05 18.48
C ILE A 118 -3.87 21.39 19.20
N ASN A 119 -3.14 21.62 20.29
CA ASN A 119 -3.23 22.88 21.04
C ASN A 119 -2.79 24.09 20.18
N LEU A 120 -1.78 23.91 19.31
CA LEU A 120 -1.24 24.99 18.48
C LEU A 120 -2.10 25.31 17.25
N HIS A 121 -2.72 24.29 16.64
CA HIS A 121 -3.41 24.44 15.35
C HIS A 121 -4.93 24.23 15.43
N GLY A 122 -5.45 23.94 16.62
CA GLY A 122 -6.82 23.48 16.79
C GLY A 122 -7.05 22.07 16.20
N LEU A 123 -8.17 21.45 16.55
CA LEU A 123 -8.51 20.09 16.12
C LEU A 123 -8.57 19.95 14.59
N ARG A 124 -9.20 20.94 13.93
CA ARG A 124 -9.39 20.95 12.47
C ARG A 124 -8.10 21.25 11.72
N GLY A 125 -7.37 22.28 12.13
CA GLY A 125 -6.09 22.62 11.50
C GLY A 125 -5.03 21.53 11.69
N ALA A 126 -4.95 20.95 12.88
CA ALA A 126 -4.01 19.85 13.15
C ALA A 126 -4.35 18.59 12.33
N TRP A 127 -5.64 18.26 12.19
CA TRP A 127 -6.07 17.13 11.36
C TRP A 127 -5.77 17.36 9.89
N GLN A 128 -6.09 18.54 9.36
CA GLN A 128 -5.84 18.87 7.96
C GLN A 128 -4.34 18.79 7.63
N LYS A 129 -3.46 19.34 8.48
CA LYS A 129 -2.00 19.21 8.30
C LYS A 129 -1.53 17.76 8.35
N ALA A 130 -2.08 16.95 9.26
CA ALA A 130 -1.75 15.53 9.35
C ALA A 130 -2.17 14.77 8.08
N VAL A 131 -3.36 15.07 7.53
CA VAL A 131 -3.86 14.48 6.29
C VAL A 131 -3.06 14.96 5.08
N ASP A 132 -2.74 16.25 4.97
CA ASP A 132 -1.91 16.79 3.89
C ASP A 132 -0.51 16.15 3.86
N PHE A 133 0.09 15.98 5.05
CA PHE A 133 1.36 15.26 5.20
C PHE A 133 1.21 13.81 4.73
N TYR A 134 0.16 13.11 5.16
CA TYR A 134 -0.12 11.74 4.74
C TYR A 134 -0.23 11.60 3.20
N VAL A 135 -1.01 12.49 2.60
CA VAL A 135 -1.38 12.49 1.17
C VAL A 135 -0.16 12.79 0.30
N SER A 136 0.65 13.77 0.68
CA SER A 136 1.89 14.10 -0.03
C SER A 136 2.89 12.93 -0.03
N HIS A 137 3.06 12.24 1.10
CA HIS A 137 3.99 11.12 1.22
C HIS A 137 3.46 9.81 0.60
N LYS A 138 2.15 9.65 0.44
CA LYS A 138 1.51 8.53 -0.26
C LYS A 138 1.23 8.80 -1.74
N ARG A 139 1.55 10.00 -2.26
CA ARG A 139 1.26 10.46 -3.64
C ARG A 139 -0.23 10.34 -3.98
N ILE A 140 -1.10 10.63 -3.01
CA ILE A 140 -2.54 10.68 -3.21
C ILE A 140 -2.88 12.10 -3.71
N SER A 141 -3.80 12.23 -4.67
CA SER A 141 -4.27 13.55 -5.10
C SER A 141 -5.24 14.15 -4.07
N LYS A 142 -5.16 15.47 -3.84
CA LYS A 142 -6.12 16.23 -3.02
C LYS A 142 -7.55 16.21 -3.61
N THR A 143 -7.69 15.98 -4.91
CA THR A 143 -9.00 15.87 -5.57
C THR A 143 -9.63 14.48 -5.43
N SER A 144 -8.87 13.50 -4.92
CA SER A 144 -9.34 12.11 -4.84
C SER A 144 -10.47 11.93 -3.81
N LYS A 145 -11.38 10.98 -4.08
CA LYS A 145 -12.40 10.54 -3.11
C LYS A 145 -11.75 10.06 -1.79
N THR A 146 -10.56 9.48 -1.86
CA THR A 146 -9.76 9.05 -0.71
C THR A 146 -9.41 10.22 0.20
N TYR A 147 -8.98 11.35 -0.36
CA TYR A 147 -8.68 12.56 0.41
C TYR A 147 -9.91 13.09 1.15
N LYS A 148 -11.05 13.19 0.45
CA LYS A 148 -12.33 13.61 1.07
C LYS A 148 -12.72 12.68 2.22
N LYS A 149 -12.57 11.36 2.03
CA LYS A 149 -12.83 10.36 3.08
C LYS A 149 -11.88 10.51 4.27
N LEU A 150 -10.60 10.81 4.05
CA LEU A 150 -9.64 11.06 5.13
C LEU A 150 -10.01 12.30 5.96
N LEU A 151 -10.47 13.37 5.31
CA LEU A 151 -10.93 14.57 6.02
C LEU A 151 -12.18 14.30 6.87
N GLN A 152 -13.09 13.45 6.40
CA GLN A 152 -14.31 13.06 7.14
C GLN A 152 -14.02 12.20 8.38
N LEU A 153 -12.92 11.45 8.39
CA LEU A 153 -12.51 10.62 9.54
C LEU A 153 -11.84 11.43 10.67
N GLN A 154 -12.13 12.73 10.73
CA GLN A 154 -11.64 13.59 11.79
C GLN A 154 -12.18 13.13 13.16
N PRO A 155 -11.31 13.00 14.18
CA PRO A 155 -11.75 12.73 15.54
C PRO A 155 -12.68 13.83 16.06
N THR A 156 -13.71 13.48 16.83
CA THR A 156 -14.66 14.47 17.36
C THR A 156 -14.11 15.17 18.61
N LYS A 157 -14.64 16.38 18.90
CA LYS A 157 -14.31 17.09 20.16
C LYS A 157 -14.64 16.25 21.41
N ALA A 158 -15.68 15.42 21.34
CA ALA A 158 -16.05 14.49 22.40
C ALA A 158 -14.94 13.46 22.66
N GLN A 159 -14.34 12.87 21.62
CA GLN A 159 -13.22 11.94 21.75
C GLN A 159 -11.96 12.62 22.32
N LEU A 160 -11.71 13.89 21.97
CA LEU A 160 -10.63 14.68 22.59
C LEU A 160 -10.89 14.92 24.08
N LYS A 161 -12.14 15.24 24.46
CA LYS A 161 -12.53 15.45 25.86
C LYS A 161 -12.47 14.14 26.65
N GLU A 162 -12.95 13.04 26.09
CA GLU A 162 -12.86 11.71 26.68
C GLU A 162 -11.40 11.31 26.91
N MET A 163 -10.51 11.52 25.94
CA MET A 163 -9.07 11.28 26.11
C MET A 163 -8.46 12.11 27.25
N LYS A 164 -8.87 13.37 27.42
CA LYS A 164 -8.44 14.21 28.55
C LYS A 164 -9.04 13.70 29.88
N CYS A 165 -10.30 13.26 29.88
CA CYS A 165 -11.02 12.84 31.09
C CYS A 165 -10.69 11.41 31.56
N ARG A 166 -10.37 10.46 30.66
CA ARG A 166 -10.08 9.05 30.99
C ARG A 166 -8.93 8.89 31.99
N ARG A 167 -8.13 9.94 32.20
CA ARG A 167 -7.05 9.98 33.18
C ARG A 167 -7.45 10.51 34.56
N ARG A 168 -8.50 11.33 34.69
CA ARG A 168 -8.92 11.83 36.03
C ARG A 168 -9.44 10.74 36.96
N ARG A 169 -9.70 9.53 36.44
CA ARG A 169 -10.23 8.38 37.19
C ARG A 169 -9.17 7.35 37.62
N ARG A 170 -7.88 7.69 37.60
CA ARG A 170 -6.81 6.85 38.14
C ARG A 170 -5.98 7.63 39.14
#